data_AF-A0A1D6EDC0-F1
#
_entry.id   AF-A0A1D6EDC0-F1
#
_cell.length_a   1.000
_cell.length_b   1.000
_cell.length_c   1.000
_cell.angle_alpha   90.00
_cell.angle_beta   90.00
_cell.angle_gamma   90.00
#
_symmetry.space_group_name_H-M   'P 1'
#
loop_
_entity.id
_entity.type
_entity.pdbx_description
1 polymer ?
#
loop_
_entity_poly.entity_id
_entity_poly.type
_entity_poly.pdbx_seq_one_letter_code
_entity_poly.pdbx_strand_id
1 'polypeptide(L)'
;MGLYWWRTPAYVLMRSKAYQDPTCLNNLLKAYEDKSAFAMCIFSLALGPGEEPITFVGKTVGKIVPARGPNDFGWDPVFQPDGFEQTYAKMPKSVKN
;
A
#
# COMPACT_ATOMS: atom_id res chain seq x y z
N MET A 1 -19.81 8.28 20.77
CA MET A 1 -19.44 8.63 19.38
C MET A 1 -18.97 7.34 18.72
N GLY A 2 -19.79 6.80 17.81
CA GLY A 2 -19.75 5.38 17.41
C GLY A 2 -18.52 4.98 16.59
N LEU A 3 -17.86 3.91 17.02
CA LEU A 3 -16.85 3.17 16.25
C LEU A 3 -17.59 2.27 15.24
N TYR A 4 -17.61 2.66 13.98
CA TYR A 4 -18.11 1.81 12.90
C TYR A 4 -17.01 0.84 12.45
N TRP A 5 -17.17 -0.42 12.87
CA TRP A 5 -16.39 -1.55 12.40
C TRP A 5 -17.02 -2.10 11.12
N TRP A 6 -16.43 -1.81 9.97
CA TRP A 6 -16.78 -2.50 8.72
C TRP A 6 -15.84 -3.68 8.52
N ARG A 7 -16.40 -4.88 8.62
CA ARG A 7 -15.80 -6.13 8.11
C ARG A 7 -15.79 -6.04 6.58
N THR A 8 -14.64 -5.76 5.99
CA THR A 8 -14.39 -6.01 4.56
C THR A 8 -13.37 -7.15 4.41
N PRO A 9 -13.50 -7.99 3.37
CA PRO A 9 -12.56 -9.07 3.14
C PRO A 9 -11.18 -8.47 2.86
N ALA A 10 -10.21 -8.82 3.72
CA ALA A 10 -8.77 -8.67 3.54
C ALA A 10 -8.24 -7.45 2.75
N TYR A 11 -8.68 -6.23 3.04
CA TYR A 11 -7.93 -5.04 2.60
C TYR A 11 -6.77 -4.78 3.56
N VAL A 12 -5.54 -5.11 3.15
CA VAL A 12 -4.36 -4.72 3.90
C VAL A 12 -4.10 -3.23 3.66
N LEU A 13 -4.59 -2.39 4.59
CA LEU A 13 -4.16 -1.00 4.70
C LEU A 13 -2.72 -0.99 5.23
N MET A 14 -1.74 -0.75 4.36
CA MET A 14 -0.33 -0.70 4.76
C MET A 14 -0.03 0.56 5.59
N ARG A 15 -0.23 0.47 6.92
CA ARG A 15 0.21 1.49 7.90
C ARG A 15 1.71 1.34 8.18
N SER A 16 2.41 2.48 8.25
CA SER A 16 3.86 2.54 8.41
C SER A 16 4.33 2.00 9.78
N LYS A 17 5.50 1.33 9.74
CA LYS A 17 6.36 0.78 10.80
C LYS A 17 6.20 -0.71 11.20
N ALA A 18 5.05 -1.37 11.08
CA ALA A 18 4.93 -2.76 11.55
C ALA A 18 5.07 -3.86 10.46
N TYR A 19 5.01 -3.50 9.17
CA TYR A 19 5.02 -4.45 8.05
C TYR A 19 6.08 -4.09 6.99
N GLN A 20 7.32 -3.84 7.42
CA GLN A 20 8.42 -3.48 6.52
C GLN A 20 9.18 -4.68 5.95
N ASP A 21 9.00 -5.88 6.49
CA ASP A 21 9.56 -7.10 5.91
C ASP A 21 8.64 -7.64 4.80
N PRO A 22 9.09 -7.63 3.53
CA PRO A 22 8.30 -8.17 2.41
C PRO A 22 7.91 -9.64 2.62
N THR A 23 8.78 -10.41 3.28
CA THR A 23 8.59 -11.84 3.55
C THR A 23 7.41 -12.09 4.49
N CYS A 24 7.28 -11.24 5.51
CA CYS A 24 6.16 -11.28 6.45
C CYS A 24 4.82 -11.03 5.74
N LEU A 25 4.76 -10.04 4.84
CA LEU A 25 3.53 -9.73 4.11
C LEU A 25 3.11 -10.87 3.15
N ASN A 26 4.07 -11.44 2.42
CA ASN A 26 3.78 -12.61 1.59
C ASN A 26 3.29 -13.81 2.42
N ASN A 27 3.90 -14.05 3.58
CA ASN A 27 3.50 -15.14 4.49
C ASN A 27 2.09 -14.95 5.04
N LEU A 28 1.73 -13.73 5.47
CA LEU A 28 0.40 -13.40 5.97
C LEU A 28 -0.68 -13.71 4.95
N LEU A 29 -0.41 -13.41 3.68
CA LEU A 29 -1.39 -13.59 2.61
C LEU A 29 -1.43 -15.03 2.07
N LYS A 30 -0.49 -15.94 2.42
CA LYS A 30 -0.41 -17.30 1.84
C LYS A 30 -1.75 -18.06 1.83
N ALA A 31 -2.55 -17.93 2.88
CA ALA A 31 -3.81 -18.65 3.05
C ALA A 31 -4.97 -18.13 2.19
N TYR A 32 -4.83 -16.98 1.54
CA TYR A 32 -5.90 -16.33 0.78
C TYR A 32 -5.62 -16.42 -0.72
N GLU A 33 -6.61 -16.74 -1.55
CA GLU A 33 -6.42 -16.73 -3.01
C GLU A 33 -6.32 -15.31 -3.55
N ASP A 34 -7.14 -14.40 -3.02
CA ASP A 34 -7.11 -12.99 -3.40
C ASP A 34 -5.85 -12.31 -2.87
N LYS A 35 -5.08 -11.74 -3.80
CA LYS A 35 -3.87 -10.96 -3.53
C LYS A 35 -4.02 -9.50 -3.90
N SER A 36 -5.23 -9.06 -4.24
CA SER A 36 -5.50 -7.67 -4.60
C SER A 36 -5.11 -6.74 -3.45
N ALA A 37 -4.52 -5.60 -3.81
CA ALA A 37 -4.06 -4.61 -2.87
C ALA A 37 -4.06 -3.22 -3.51
N PHE A 38 -3.86 -2.20 -2.70
CA PHE A 38 -3.61 -0.86 -3.22
C PHE A 38 -2.56 -0.15 -2.37
N ALA A 39 -1.73 0.64 -3.02
CA ALA A 39 -0.91 1.65 -2.36
C ALA A 39 -1.73 2.94 -2.26
N MET A 40 -1.84 3.52 -1.06
CA MET A 40 -2.58 4.75 -0.82
C MET A 40 -1.70 5.78 -0.16
N CYS A 41 -1.63 6.96 -0.77
CA CYS A 41 -1.01 8.15 -0.19
C CYS A 41 -2.13 9.11 0.22
N ILE A 42 -2.14 9.55 1.47
CA ILE A 42 -3.11 10.51 1.98
C ILE A 42 -2.32 11.71 2.49
N PHE A 43 -2.64 12.89 1.97
CA PHE A 43 -2.08 14.16 2.42
C PHE A 43 -3.23 15.02 2.93
N SER A 44 -3.14 15.53 4.16
CA SER A 44 -4.16 16.41 4.72
C SER A 44 -3.53 17.75 5.10
N LEU A 45 -4.14 18.83 4.63
CA LEU A 45 -3.69 20.21 4.83
C LEU A 45 -4.74 21.00 5.60
N ALA A 46 -4.37 21.54 6.75
CA ALA A 46 -5.17 22.54 7.47
C ALA A 46 -4.51 23.91 7.27
N LEU A 47 -5.28 24.94 6.90
CA LEU A 47 -4.76 26.28 6.63
C LEU A 47 -4.59 27.11 7.90
N GLY A 48 -5.23 26.71 9.00
CA GLY A 48 -5.13 27.39 10.28
C GLY A 48 -5.74 26.60 11.44
N PRO A 49 -5.54 27.06 12.69
CA PRO A 49 -6.17 26.47 13.85
C PRO A 49 -7.71 26.51 13.74
N GLY A 50 -8.34 25.35 13.93
CA GLY A 50 -9.81 25.23 13.88
C GLY A 50 -10.41 25.08 12.49
N GLU A 51 -9.61 25.11 11.42
CA GLU A 51 -10.08 24.79 10.07
C GLU A 51 -10.11 23.28 9.82
N GLU A 52 -11.16 22.82 9.14
CA GLU A 52 -11.28 21.44 8.70
C GLU A 52 -10.20 21.12 7.65
N PRO A 53 -9.38 20.07 7.83
CA PRO A 53 -8.32 19.74 6.90
C PRO A 53 -8.85 19.33 5.52
N ILE A 54 -8.29 19.92 4.45
CA ILE A 54 -8.49 19.45 3.09
C ILE A 54 -7.65 18.19 2.91
N THR A 55 -8.28 17.08 2.53
CA THR A 55 -7.61 15.79 2.37
C THR A 55 -7.53 15.38 0.91
N PHE A 56 -6.32 15.07 0.46
CA PHE A 56 -5.98 14.58 -0.87
C PHE A 56 -5.62 13.10 -0.77
N VAL A 57 -6.19 12.28 -1.66
CA VAL A 57 -5.98 10.83 -1.67
C VAL A 57 -5.47 10.41 -3.04
N GLY A 58 -4.24 9.88 -3.08
CA GLY A 58 -3.69 9.14 -4.21
C GLY A 58 -3.84 7.64 -3.97
N LYS A 59 -4.33 6.90 -4.96
CA LYS A 59 -4.51 5.44 -4.87
C LYS A 59 -3.99 4.76 -6.13
N THR A 60 -3.13 3.77 -5.96
CA THR A 60 -2.68 2.86 -7.02
C THR A 60 -3.15 1.45 -6.70
N VAL A 61 -3.94 0.87 -7.60
CA VAL A 61 -4.43 -0.52 -7.46
C VAL A 61 -3.36 -1.49 -7.98
N GLY A 62 -3.30 -2.68 -7.40
CA GLY A 62 -2.35 -3.70 -7.77
C GLY A 62 -2.58 -5.00 -7.01
N LYS A 63 -1.51 -5.77 -6.85
CA LYS A 63 -1.52 -7.05 -6.14
C LYS A 63 -0.22 -7.29 -5.38
N ILE A 64 -0.31 -8.10 -4.33
CA ILE A 64 0.85 -8.60 -3.60
C ILE A 64 1.40 -9.85 -4.30
N VAL A 65 2.68 -9.83 -4.62
CA VAL A 65 3.41 -10.90 -5.30
C VAL A 65 4.63 -11.31 -4.50
N PRO A 66 5.21 -12.51 -4.72
CA PRO A 66 6.50 -12.85 -4.14
C PRO A 66 7.54 -11.77 -4.40
N ALA A 67 8.38 -11.49 -3.41
CA ALA A 67 9.34 -10.38 -3.47
C ALA A 67 10.27 -10.48 -4.70
N ARG A 68 10.39 -9.37 -5.45
CA ARG A 68 11.28 -9.24 -6.61
C ARG A 68 11.94 -7.86 -6.60
N GLY A 69 13.25 -7.81 -6.88
CA GLY A 69 14.01 -6.55 -6.96
C GLY A 69 14.76 -6.21 -5.67
N PRO A 70 15.47 -5.07 -5.63
CA PRO A 70 16.20 -4.60 -4.46
C PRO A 70 15.28 -4.34 -3.26
N ASN A 71 15.69 -4.75 -2.06
CA ASN A 71 14.94 -4.54 -0.83
C ASN A 71 15.38 -3.26 -0.11
N ASP A 72 15.50 -2.17 -0.85
CA ASP A 72 16.00 -0.89 -0.32
C ASP A 72 14.87 -0.10 0.36
N PHE A 73 13.60 -0.39 0.02
CA PHE A 73 12.47 0.43 0.44
C PHE A 73 11.21 -0.39 0.79
N GLY A 74 11.16 -0.90 2.02
CA GLY A 74 9.96 -1.47 2.62
C GLY A 74 9.26 -2.52 1.75
N TRP A 75 8.00 -2.26 1.38
CA TRP A 75 7.13 -3.19 0.66
C TRP A 75 7.22 -3.11 -0.88
N ASP A 76 8.06 -2.23 -1.43
CA ASP A 76 8.23 -2.08 -2.88
C ASP A 76 8.52 -3.40 -3.62
N PRO A 77 9.29 -4.37 -3.06
CA PRO A 77 9.57 -5.63 -3.73
C PRO A 77 8.35 -6.54 -3.91
N VAL A 78 7.26 -6.32 -3.16
CA VAL A 78 6.10 -7.23 -3.13
C VAL A 78 4.84 -6.63 -3.72
N PHE A 79 4.83 -5.35 -4.07
CA PHE A 79 3.69 -4.72 -4.73
C PHE A 79 3.91 -4.62 -6.24
N GLN A 80 3.01 -5.23 -7.02
CA GLN A 80 2.92 -5.09 -8.47
C GLN A 80 1.68 -4.25 -8.80
N PRO A 81 1.83 -3.04 -9.35
CA PRO A 81 0.68 -2.22 -9.76
C PRO A 81 -0.02 -2.80 -10.99
N ASP A 82 -1.31 -2.55 -11.12
CA ASP A 82 -2.08 -2.96 -12.30
C ASP A 82 -1.54 -2.28 -13.57
N GLY A 83 -1.52 -3.02 -14.68
CA GLY A 83 -0.95 -2.56 -15.95
C GLY A 83 0.56 -2.74 -16.09
N PHE A 84 1.23 -3.28 -15.07
CA PHE A 84 2.67 -3.58 -15.10
C PHE A 84 2.96 -5.01 -14.65
N GLU A 85 4.11 -5.55 -15.09
CA GLU A 85 4.63 -6.86 -14.65
C GLU A 85 5.76 -6.76 -13.63
N GLN A 86 6.30 -5.55 -13.46
CA GLN A 86 7.34 -5.23 -12.50
C GLN A 86 6.73 -4.89 -11.14
N THR A 87 7.45 -5.25 -10.08
CA THR A 87 7.20 -4.71 -8.74
C THR A 87 7.74 -3.28 -8.66
N TYR A 88 7.25 -2.47 -7.72
CA TYR A 88 7.77 -1.11 -7.53
C TYR A 88 9.29 -1.06 -7.34
N ALA A 89 9.88 -2.07 -6.67
CA ALA A 89 11.33 -2.15 -6.50
C ALA A 89 12.10 -2.32 -7.82
N LYS A 90 11.47 -2.86 -8.87
CA LYS A 90 12.06 -3.06 -10.19
C LYS A 90 11.77 -1.91 -11.17
N MET A 91 10.95 -0.94 -10.79
CA MET A 91 10.59 0.17 -11.66
C MET A 91 11.61 1.31 -11.54
N PRO A 92 12.05 1.90 -12.66
CA PRO A 92 12.82 3.13 -12.60
C PRO A 92 11.96 4.25 -12.00
N LYS A 93 12.60 5.17 -11.26
CA LYS A 93 11.90 6.27 -10.56
C LYS A 93 11.00 7.10 -11.47
N SER A 94 11.37 7.28 -12.73
CA SER A 94 10.61 8.04 -13.73
C SER A 94 9.32 7.36 -14.19
N VAL A 95 9.14 6.07 -13.93
CA VAL A 95 7.91 5.33 -14.25
C VAL A 95 7.07 5.12 -12.98
N LYS A 96 7.71 5.08 -11.81
CA LYS A 96 7.01 4.97 -10.52
C LYS A 96 6.32 6.29 -10.10
N ASN A 97 6.91 7.44 -10.42
CA ASN A 97 6.45 8.78 -10.04
C ASN A 97 5.79 9.48 -11.22
#